data_AF-A0A8J2LW57-F1
#
_entry.id   AF-A0A8J2LW57-F1
#
_cell.length_a   1.000
_cell.length_b   1.000
_cell.length_c   1.000
_cell.angle_alpha   90.00
_cell.angle_beta   90.00
_cell.angle_gamma   90.00
#
_symmetry.space_group_name_H-M   'P 1'
#
loop_
_entity.id
_entity.type
_entity.pdbx_description
1 polymer ?
#
loop_
_entity_poly.entity_id
_entity_poly.type
_entity_poly.pdbx_seq_one_letter_code
_entity_poly.pdbx_strand_id
1 'polypeptide(L)' 'GWTYVHAIAITGSYGERGIDSFRAAAAKVGVCIDGDVHKINQRWTDTQFK' A
#
# COMPACT_ATOMS: atom_id res chain seq x y z
N GLY A 1 -17.10 5.63 8.39
CA GLY A 1 -15.64 5.67 8.14
C GLY A 1 -15.36 5.09 6.77
N TRP A 2 -14.13 5.20 6.26
CA TRP A 2 -13.73 4.54 5.03
C TRP A 2 -13.66 3.03 5.23
N THR A 3 -14.26 2.26 4.32
CA THR A 3 -14.31 0.78 4.35
C THR A 3 -13.66 0.14 3.13
N TYR A 4 -13.30 0.95 2.12
CA TYR A 4 -12.64 0.52 0.89
C TYR A 4 -11.61 1.56 0.49
N VAL A 5 -10.35 1.15 0.31
CA VAL A 5 -9.23 2.06 0.02
C VAL A 5 -8.28 1.45 -0.99
N HIS A 6 -7.60 2.29 -1.77
CA HIS A 6 -6.44 1.87 -2.55
C HIS A 6 -5.16 2.25 -1.79
N ALA A 7 -4.13 1.41 -1.84
CA ALA A 7 -2.92 1.60 -1.05
C ALA A 7 -1.66 1.56 -1.90
N ILE A 8 -0.75 2.49 -1.62
CA ILE A 8 0.54 2.64 -2.31
C ILE A 8 1.65 2.58 -1.26
N ALA A 9 2.70 1.82 -1.53
CA ALA A 9 3.85 1.66 -0.62
C ALA A 9 5.18 1.85 -1.36
N ILE A 10 6.13 2.52 -0.71
CA ILE A 10 7.49 2.63 -1.25
C ILE A 10 8.26 1.34 -1.00
N THR A 11 8.95 0.81 -2.00
CA THR A 11 9.85 -0.34 -1.86
C THR A 11 10.98 -0.01 -0.91
N GLY A 12 11.17 -0.85 0.09
CA GLY A 12 12.12 -0.63 1.17
C GLY A 12 11.48 -0.94 2.52
N SER A 13 12.33 -1.10 3.54
CA SER A 13 11.90 -1.69 4.81
C SER A 13 10.80 -0.90 5.53
N TYR A 14 10.69 0.42 5.30
CA TYR A 14 9.63 1.24 5.88
C TYR A 14 8.28 1.02 5.17
N GLY A 15 8.24 1.18 3.85
CA GLY A 15 6.98 1.08 3.10
C GLY A 15 6.43 -0.35 3.08
N GLU A 16 7.29 -1.36 2.94
CA GLU A 16 6.85 -2.77 2.93
C GLU A 16 6.34 -3.23 4.30
N ARG A 17 7.10 -3.02 5.38
CA ARG A 17 6.65 -3.40 6.72
C ARG A 17 5.48 -2.55 7.22
N GLY A 18 5.47 -1.28 6.82
CA GLY A 18 4.39 -0.35 7.13
C GLY A 18 3.08 -0.80 6.50
N ILE A 19 3.11 -1.17 5.21
CA ILE A 19 1.88 -1.59 4.53
C ILE A 19 1.39 -2.96 4.98
N ASP A 20 2.30 -3.88 5.32
CA ASP A 20 1.91 -5.16 5.93
C ASP A 20 1.23 -4.95 7.29
N SER A 21 1.75 -4.02 8.10
CA SER A 21 1.12 -3.64 9.37
C SER A 21 -0.25 -2.99 9.15
N PHE A 22 -0.38 -2.13 8.14
CA PHE A 22 -1.65 -1.51 7.77
C PHE A 22 -2.69 -2.54 7.32
N ARG A 23 -2.31 -3.50 6.45
CA ARG A 23 -3.17 -4.61 6.01
C ARG A 23 -3.70 -5.43 7.19
N ALA A 24 -2.82 -5.76 8.14
CA ALA A 24 -3.20 -6.51 9.34
C ALA A 24 -4.18 -5.73 10.23
N ALA A 25 -4.04 -4.40 10.33
CA ALA A 25 -4.96 -3.55 11.06
C ALA A 25 -6.31 -3.41 10.31
N ALA A 26 -6.27 -3.17 9.00
CA ALA A 26 -7.44 -3.00 8.13
C ALA A 26 -8.37 -4.22 8.19
N ALA A 27 -7.81 -5.43 8.16
CA ALA A 27 -8.56 -6.67 8.29
C ALA A 27 -9.31 -6.79 9.64
N LYS A 28 -8.74 -6.25 10.73
CA LYS A 28 -9.38 -6.28 12.07
C LYS A 28 -10.54 -5.30 12.19
N VAL A 29 -10.48 -4.18 11.46
CA VAL A 29 -11.49 -3.11 11.53
C VAL A 29 -12.49 -3.16 10.38
N GLY A 30 -12.40 -4.15 9.48
CA GLY A 30 -13.32 -4.33 8.35
C GLY A 30 -13.08 -3.37 7.19
N VAL A 31 -11.84 -2.96 6.95
CA VAL A 31 -11.44 -2.14 5.79
C VAL A 31 -10.85 -3.05 4.71
N CYS A 32 -11.44 -3.00 3.52
CA CYS A 32 -10.96 -3.70 2.34
C CYS A 32 -9.95 -2.83 1.58
N ILE A 33 -8.91 -3.47 1.05
CA ILE A 33 -7.92 -2.82 0.19
C ILE A 33 -8.16 -3.30 -1.23
N ASP A 34 -8.26 -2.34 -2.14
CA ASP A 34 -8.46 -2.58 -3.57
C ASP A 34 -7.26 -3.30 -4.17
N GLY A 35 -7.49 -4.54 -4.64
CA GLY A 35 -6.49 -5.37 -5.29
C GLY A 35 -5.18 -5.53 -4.50
N ASP A 36 -4.07 -5.49 -5.24
CA ASP A 36 -2.73 -5.50 -4.67
C ASP A 36 -2.26 -4.08 -4.33
N VAL A 37 -1.47 -3.97 -3.26
CA VAL A 37 -0.80 -2.71 -2.91
C VAL A 37 0.17 -2.36 -4.03
N HIS A 38 0.00 -1.16 -4.57
CA HIS A 38 0.90 -0.64 -5.59
C HIS A 38 2.25 -0.28 -4.96
N LYS A 39 3.31 -1.00 -5.36
CA LYS A 39 4.67 -0.75 -4.86
C LYS A 39 5.43 0.17 -5.79
N ILE A 40 6.03 1.23 -5.24
CA ILE A 40 6.80 2.24 -5.99
C ILE A 40 8.24 2.28 -5.52
N ASN A 41 9.21 2.45 -6.40
CA ASN A 41 10.61 2.60 -5.99
C ASN A 41 11.01 4.07 -5.99
N GLN A 42 11.77 4.49 -4.98
CA GLN A 42 12.35 5.84 -4.90
C GLN A 42 13.24 6.22 -6.09
N ARG A 43 13.76 5.22 -6.84
CA ARG A 43 14.54 5.42 -8.06
C ARG A 43 13.70 5.48 -9.32
N TRP A 44 12.38 5.33 -9.22
CA TRP A 44 11.51 5.38 -10.37
C TRP A 44 11.21 6.81 -10.80
N THR A 45 11.15 7.01 -12.11
CA THR A 45 10.75 8.24 -12.79
C THR A 45 9.36 8.06 -13.39
N ASP A 46 8.70 9.16 -13.78
CA ASP A 46 7.34 9.17 -14.34
C ASP A 46 7.09 8.16 -15.47
N THR A 47 8.14 7.80 -16.23
CA THR A 47 8.08 6.77 -17.27
C THR A 47 7.70 5.38 -16.77
N GLN A 48 7.92 5.06 -15.49
CA GLN A 48 7.61 3.77 -14.87
C GLN A 48 6.28 3.77 -14.11
N PHE A 49 5.62 4.93 -13.98
CA PHE A 49 4.33 5.08 -13.29
C PHE A 49 3.11 4.97 -14.22
N LYS A 50 3.31 4.71 -15.52
CA LYS A 50 2.24 4.54 -16.50
C LYS A 50 1.55 3.19 -16.40
#